data_AF-A0A5R9LNH2-F1
#
_entry.id   AF-A0A5R9LNH2-F1
#
_cell.length_a   1.000
_cell.length_b   1.000
_cell.length_c   1.000
_cell.angle_alpha   90.00
_cell.angle_beta   90.00
_cell.angle_gamma   90.00
#
_symmetry.space_group_name_H-M   'P 1'
#
loop_
_entity.id
_entity.type
_entity.pdbx_description
1 polymer ?
#
loop_
_entity_poly.entity_id
_entity_poly.type
_entity_poly.pdbx_seq_one_letter_code
_entity_poly.pdbx_strand_id
1 'polypeptide(L)'
;MTTSDAVRVGRFHTGRIHDGRPQALDAWRVTTDIERVATGVASLMGGQPTACASGDHSLEVLTEHESVRIIMDQPGAVQAHMVLWRQNKRVHHCDGIEFLTPEDKEGQPCGCPSLFAERRAAARSGTGPMPSTDLVFRLAADPALGEFHLPTSSWQMAEQSAELQADLSRVEGQAVCDLTLEMVLLTTRKGMLVSYHKPVVTVLGSPDTVAPEPPRIAPSAPVPVVVPSTGPAAHRNRSNGDRNIAHPSPSVPSTTPLVGVDTELMARAARILGTDSDQETVAAALSSVLKNQQQAVEFNRLREDLHRIAVITEHALQTDNDNKP
;
A
#
# COMPACT_ATOMS: atom_id res chain seq x y z
N MET A 1 -13.65 -24.92 16.19
CA MET A 1 -13.13 -24.76 14.82
C MET A 1 -11.62 -24.65 14.94
N THR A 2 -10.88 -25.70 14.56
CA THR A 2 -9.43 -25.68 14.59
C THR A 2 -8.96 -24.80 13.44
N THR A 3 -8.46 -23.61 13.74
CA THR A 3 -7.63 -22.83 12.83
C THR A 3 -6.48 -23.74 12.44
N SER A 4 -6.53 -24.32 11.25
CA SER A 4 -5.40 -25.07 10.72
C SER A 4 -4.27 -24.06 10.63
N ASP A 5 -3.23 -24.24 11.44
CA ASP A 5 -1.92 -23.61 11.22
C ASP A 5 -1.37 -24.18 9.90
N ALA A 6 -1.98 -23.77 8.79
CA ALA A 6 -1.40 -23.97 7.48
C ALA A 6 -0.05 -23.26 7.53
N VAL A 7 1.02 -24.02 7.33
CA VAL A 7 2.37 -23.48 7.33
C VAL A 7 2.47 -22.49 6.17
N ARG A 8 2.44 -21.20 6.51
CA ARG A 8 2.57 -20.11 5.54
C ARG A 8 3.95 -20.16 4.91
N VAL A 9 4.00 -20.13 3.59
CA VAL A 9 5.25 -20.27 2.83
C VAL A 9 5.99 -18.95 2.63
N GLY A 10 5.32 -17.82 2.85
CA GLY A 10 5.94 -16.51 2.71
C GLY A 10 5.07 -15.37 3.24
N ARG A 11 5.67 -14.19 3.30
CA ARG A 11 5.05 -12.96 3.79
C ARG A 11 5.26 -11.83 2.81
N PHE A 12 4.18 -11.14 2.47
CA PHE A 12 4.20 -9.90 1.69
C PHE A 12 4.37 -8.69 2.60
N HIS A 13 5.09 -7.68 2.11
CA HIS A 13 5.36 -6.43 2.82
C HIS A 13 5.19 -5.24 1.87
N THR A 14 4.66 -4.13 2.39
CA THR A 14 4.48 -2.87 1.66
C THR A 14 5.65 -1.88 1.83
N GLY A 15 6.64 -2.25 2.65
CA GLY A 15 7.79 -1.41 2.97
C GLY A 15 8.96 -2.24 3.47
N ARG A 16 10.09 -1.60 3.74
CA ARG A 16 11.25 -2.23 4.40
C ARG A 16 12.00 -1.25 5.29
N ILE A 17 12.88 -1.76 6.14
CA ILE A 17 13.91 -0.96 6.80
C ILE A 17 15.19 -1.12 5.97
N HIS A 18 15.73 -0.01 5.48
CA HIS A 18 16.99 0.03 4.75
C HIS A 18 17.88 1.08 5.39
N ASP A 19 19.10 0.69 5.78
CA ASP A 19 20.05 1.54 6.52
C ASP A 19 19.44 2.22 7.77
N GLY A 20 18.63 1.46 8.52
CA GLY A 20 17.95 1.94 9.72
C GLY A 20 16.81 2.93 9.46
N ARG A 21 16.45 3.16 8.19
CA ARG A 21 15.38 4.08 7.78
C ARG A 21 14.20 3.32 7.17
N PRO A 22 12.96 3.68 7.52
CA PRO A 22 11.80 3.19 6.79
C PRO A 22 11.84 3.64 5.34
N GLN A 23 11.71 2.67 4.43
CA GLN A 23 11.58 2.88 3.00
C GLN A 23 10.21 2.36 2.55
N ALA A 24 9.40 3.25 1.98
CA ALA A 24 8.20 2.85 1.25
C ALA A 24 8.63 2.20 -0.08
N LEU A 25 7.95 1.12 -0.45
CA LEU A 25 8.18 0.42 -1.71
C LEU A 25 7.01 0.73 -2.66
N ASP A 26 7.32 0.84 -3.94
CA ASP A 26 6.37 0.88 -5.06
C ASP A 26 6.00 -0.52 -5.54
N ALA A 27 6.89 -1.50 -5.37
CA ALA A 27 6.64 -2.92 -5.63
C ALA A 27 6.62 -3.78 -4.35
N TRP A 28 6.15 -5.02 -4.47
CA TRP A 28 6.09 -5.94 -3.34
C TRP A 28 7.47 -6.38 -2.89
N ARG A 29 7.66 -6.45 -1.57
CA ARG A 29 8.73 -7.24 -0.93
C ARG A 29 8.11 -8.52 -0.39
N VAL A 30 8.68 -9.67 -0.76
CA VAL A 30 8.25 -10.98 -0.26
C VAL A 30 9.40 -11.63 0.50
N THR A 31 9.14 -12.12 1.71
CA THR A 31 10.14 -12.85 2.52
C THR A 31 9.72 -14.30 2.73
N THR A 32 10.68 -15.22 2.72
CA THR A 32 10.45 -16.66 2.88
C THR A 32 11.72 -17.37 3.35
N ASP A 33 11.57 -18.55 3.92
CA ASP A 33 12.68 -19.46 4.25
C ASP A 33 12.87 -20.57 3.22
N ILE A 34 12.09 -20.55 2.14
CA ILE A 34 12.05 -21.63 1.16
C ILE A 34 12.53 -21.12 -0.19
N GLU A 35 13.69 -21.61 -0.64
CA GLU A 35 14.34 -21.19 -1.89
C GLU A 35 13.44 -21.35 -3.13
N ARG A 36 12.67 -22.44 -3.21
CA ARG A 36 11.71 -22.67 -4.30
C ARG A 36 10.62 -21.59 -4.35
N VAL A 37 10.22 -21.07 -3.19
CA VAL A 37 9.17 -20.03 -3.08
C VAL A 37 9.75 -18.70 -3.51
N ALA A 38 10.97 -18.36 -3.06
CA ALA A 38 11.65 -17.14 -3.48
C ALA A 38 11.87 -17.13 -5.01
N THR A 39 12.33 -18.24 -5.58
CA THR A 39 12.54 -18.40 -7.02
C THR A 39 11.22 -18.32 -7.80
N GLY A 40 10.16 -18.96 -7.29
CA GLY A 40 8.82 -18.91 -7.90
C GLY A 40 8.26 -17.48 -7.91
N VAL A 41 8.34 -16.78 -6.78
CA VAL A 41 7.92 -15.37 -6.69
C VAL A 41 8.72 -14.49 -7.65
N ALA A 42 10.05 -14.64 -7.70
CA ALA A 42 10.88 -13.87 -8.62
C ALA A 42 10.55 -14.15 -10.10
N SER A 43 10.22 -15.40 -10.43
CA SER A 43 9.82 -15.77 -11.79
C SER A 43 8.46 -15.19 -12.19
N LEU A 44 7.52 -15.11 -11.24
CA LEU A 44 6.16 -14.60 -11.48
C LEU A 44 6.07 -13.07 -11.43
N MET A 45 6.86 -12.42 -10.58
CA MET A 45 6.73 -11.00 -10.24
C MET A 45 7.97 -10.16 -10.55
N GLY A 46 8.99 -10.75 -11.16
CA GLY A 46 10.28 -10.11 -11.39
C GLY A 46 11.15 -10.00 -10.13
N GLY A 47 12.32 -9.38 -10.27
CA GLY A 47 13.29 -9.25 -9.20
C GLY A 47 14.24 -10.44 -9.06
N GLN A 48 14.98 -10.49 -7.94
CA GLN A 48 15.95 -11.54 -7.63
C GLN A 48 15.90 -11.93 -6.14
N PRO A 49 15.99 -13.22 -5.81
CA PRO A 49 16.17 -13.65 -4.43
C PRO A 49 17.51 -13.18 -3.85
N THR A 50 17.47 -12.57 -2.68
CA THR A 50 18.65 -12.15 -1.92
C THR A 50 18.52 -12.56 -0.46
N ALA A 51 19.64 -12.66 0.26
CA ALA A 51 19.61 -12.89 1.70
C ALA A 51 18.88 -11.73 2.40
N CYS A 52 17.96 -12.03 3.30
CA CYS A 52 17.25 -11.00 4.05
C CYS A 52 18.13 -10.45 5.17
N ALA A 53 18.15 -9.12 5.31
CA ALA A 53 18.90 -8.46 6.38
C ALA A 53 18.21 -8.60 7.76
N SER A 54 16.90 -8.87 7.78
CA SER A 54 16.13 -9.08 9.01
C SER A 54 16.07 -10.57 9.37
N GLY A 55 16.32 -10.92 10.63
CA GLY A 55 16.42 -12.30 11.10
C GLY A 55 15.12 -13.12 11.15
N ASP A 56 13.98 -12.59 10.69
CA ASP A 56 12.70 -13.30 10.69
C ASP A 56 12.58 -14.33 9.56
N HIS A 57 13.30 -14.13 8.44
CA HIS A 57 13.35 -15.03 7.30
C HIS A 57 14.73 -14.97 6.63
N SER A 58 15.14 -16.04 5.94
CA SER A 58 16.45 -16.15 5.31
C SER A 58 16.53 -15.51 3.92
N LEU A 59 15.43 -15.47 3.16
CA LEU A 59 15.39 -14.92 1.81
C LEU A 59 14.38 -13.78 1.67
N GLU A 60 14.72 -12.80 0.84
CA GLU A 60 13.82 -11.75 0.38
C GLU A 60 13.85 -11.62 -1.15
N VAL A 61 12.71 -11.24 -1.73
CA VAL A 61 12.56 -10.87 -3.13
C VAL A 61 11.92 -9.49 -3.17
N LEU A 62 12.65 -8.52 -3.73
CA LEU A 62 12.06 -7.24 -4.15
C LEU A 62 11.55 -7.43 -5.57
N THR A 63 10.25 -7.49 -5.72
CA THR A 63 9.60 -7.71 -7.02
C THR A 63 9.66 -6.45 -7.89
N GLU A 64 9.35 -6.58 -9.17
CA GLU A 64 9.26 -5.46 -10.11
C GLU A 64 7.81 -4.98 -10.29
N HIS A 65 6.86 -5.59 -9.59
CA HIS A 65 5.44 -5.38 -9.80
C HIS A 65 4.75 -4.92 -8.52
N GLU A 66 3.92 -3.90 -8.67
CA GLU A 66 3.04 -3.36 -7.62
C GLU A 66 1.75 -4.18 -7.45
N SER A 67 1.42 -5.06 -8.39
CA SER A 67 0.16 -5.81 -8.41
C SER A 67 0.38 -7.29 -8.71
N VAL A 68 -0.37 -8.15 -8.02
CA VAL A 68 -0.39 -9.60 -8.21
C VAL A 68 -1.80 -10.15 -8.09
N ARG A 69 -2.15 -11.10 -8.96
CA ARG A 69 -3.41 -11.83 -8.84
C ARG A 69 -3.30 -12.94 -7.81
N ILE A 70 -4.26 -12.99 -6.92
CA ILE A 70 -4.30 -13.90 -5.78
C ILE A 70 -5.62 -14.68 -5.73
N ILE A 71 -5.59 -15.80 -5.03
CA ILE A 71 -6.76 -16.61 -4.69
C ILE A 71 -6.95 -16.53 -3.18
N MET A 72 -8.14 -16.13 -2.75
CA MET A 72 -8.54 -16.04 -1.34
C MET A 72 -9.63 -17.07 -1.05
N ASP A 73 -9.43 -17.86 0.00
CA ASP A 73 -10.36 -18.90 0.42
C ASP A 73 -11.42 -18.32 1.38
N GLN A 74 -12.58 -17.90 0.85
CA GLN A 74 -13.78 -17.48 1.61
C GLN A 74 -13.52 -16.30 2.59
N PRO A 75 -14.53 -15.73 3.30
CA PRO A 75 -14.29 -14.53 4.13
C PRO A 75 -13.28 -14.71 5.27
N GLY A 76 -12.98 -15.96 5.67
CA GLY A 76 -11.94 -16.27 6.66
C GLY A 76 -10.51 -15.94 6.23
N ALA A 77 -10.29 -15.69 4.93
CA ALA A 77 -9.03 -15.19 4.38
C ALA A 77 -8.67 -13.76 4.82
N VAL A 78 -9.63 -13.02 5.40
CA VAL A 78 -9.42 -11.67 5.93
C VAL A 78 -9.71 -11.68 7.43
N GLN A 79 -8.66 -11.53 8.23
CA GLN A 79 -8.76 -11.45 9.68
C GLN A 79 -8.46 -10.03 10.13
N ALA A 80 -9.47 -9.31 10.62
CA ALA A 80 -9.32 -7.94 11.10
C ALA A 80 -9.53 -7.87 12.61
N HIS A 81 -8.50 -7.43 13.33
CA HIS A 81 -8.50 -7.33 14.77
C HIS A 81 -7.92 -5.99 15.23
N MET A 82 -8.05 -5.71 16.52
CA MET A 82 -7.49 -4.56 17.20
C MET A 82 -6.62 -5.05 18.36
N VAL A 83 -5.35 -4.62 18.39
CA VAL A 83 -4.35 -5.11 19.34
C VAL A 83 -3.65 -3.96 20.04
N LEU A 84 -3.52 -4.02 21.37
CA LEU A 84 -2.68 -3.13 22.16
C LEU A 84 -1.52 -3.90 22.78
N TRP A 85 -0.30 -3.45 22.49
CA TRP A 85 0.91 -3.94 23.11
C TRP A 85 1.43 -2.93 24.14
N ARG A 86 1.79 -3.39 25.33
CA ARG A 86 2.49 -2.61 26.36
C ARG A 86 3.64 -3.42 26.91
N GLN A 87 4.85 -2.84 26.94
CA GLN A 87 6.06 -3.51 27.44
C GLN A 87 6.25 -4.93 26.84
N ASN A 88 6.06 -5.05 25.53
CA ASN A 88 6.11 -6.32 24.79
C ASN A 88 5.09 -7.41 25.21
N LYS A 89 4.05 -7.03 25.97
CA LYS A 89 2.91 -7.90 26.32
C LYS A 89 1.65 -7.42 25.62
N ARG A 90 0.90 -8.35 25.03
CA ARG A 90 -0.44 -8.08 24.50
C ARG A 90 -1.39 -7.87 25.66
N VAL A 91 -1.89 -6.65 25.83
CA VAL A 91 -2.81 -6.27 26.92
C VAL A 91 -4.25 -6.08 26.45
N HIS A 92 -4.47 -6.03 25.13
CA HIS A 92 -5.78 -5.95 24.52
C HIS A 92 -5.75 -6.66 23.16
N HIS A 93 -6.77 -7.47 22.89
CA HIS A 93 -7.00 -8.11 21.60
C HIS A 93 -8.51 -8.29 21.41
N CYS A 94 -9.09 -7.60 20.44
CA CYS A 94 -10.53 -7.62 20.18
C CYS A 94 -10.81 -7.55 18.67
N ASP A 95 -12.04 -7.82 18.26
CA ASP A 95 -12.56 -7.55 16.91
C ASP A 95 -13.13 -6.12 16.77
N GLY A 96 -13.01 -5.31 17.83
CA GLY A 96 -13.59 -3.98 17.93
C GLY A 96 -14.97 -3.96 18.57
N ILE A 97 -15.53 -5.11 18.96
CA ILE A 97 -16.77 -5.26 19.72
C ILE A 97 -16.46 -6.01 21.01
N GLU A 98 -15.88 -7.21 20.90
CA GLU A 98 -15.61 -8.13 22.00
C GLU A 98 -14.13 -8.52 22.07
N PHE A 99 -13.67 -8.85 23.28
CA PHE A 99 -12.34 -9.42 23.47
C PHE A 99 -12.25 -10.79 22.77
N LEU A 100 -11.15 -10.98 22.05
CA LEU A 100 -10.76 -12.26 21.45
C LEU A 100 -9.75 -12.99 22.36
N THR A 101 -8.91 -12.23 23.08
CA THR A 101 -8.03 -12.78 24.14
C THR A 101 -7.79 -11.69 25.19
N PRO A 102 -7.44 -12.02 26.44
CA PRO A 102 -7.22 -13.37 27.00
C PRO A 102 -8.51 -14.18 27.22
N GLU A 103 -8.40 -15.51 27.38
CA GLU A 103 -9.52 -16.47 27.50
C GLU A 103 -10.52 -16.09 28.62
N ASP A 104 -10.03 -15.52 29.74
CA ASP A 104 -10.88 -15.07 30.86
C ASP A 104 -11.78 -13.87 30.51
N LYS A 105 -11.51 -13.20 29.39
CA LYS A 105 -12.27 -12.06 28.88
C LYS A 105 -12.93 -12.32 27.54
N GLU A 106 -12.67 -13.45 26.90
CA GLU A 106 -13.19 -13.75 25.57
C GLU A 106 -14.72 -13.62 25.51
N GLY A 107 -15.22 -12.94 24.47
CA GLY A 107 -16.65 -12.63 24.30
C GLY A 107 -17.17 -11.48 25.18
N GLN A 108 -16.36 -10.91 26.09
CA GLN A 108 -16.79 -9.73 26.86
C GLN A 108 -16.61 -8.45 26.03
N PRO A 109 -17.45 -7.42 26.24
CA PRO A 109 -17.29 -6.13 25.57
C PRO A 109 -15.89 -5.55 25.76
N CYS A 110 -15.24 -5.18 24.66
CA CYS A 110 -13.84 -4.74 24.70
C CYS A 110 -13.66 -3.32 25.24
N GLY A 111 -14.72 -2.49 25.22
CA GLY A 111 -14.67 -1.09 25.61
C GLY A 111 -13.96 -0.18 24.59
N CYS A 112 -13.69 -0.66 23.37
CA CYS A 112 -13.25 0.21 22.28
C CYS A 112 -14.37 1.19 21.90
N PRO A 113 -14.02 2.44 21.55
CA PRO A 113 -15.01 3.38 21.01
C PRO A 113 -15.75 2.78 19.81
N SER A 114 -17.02 3.11 19.61
CA SER A 114 -17.79 2.64 18.45
C SER A 114 -17.31 3.32 17.15
N LEU A 115 -16.93 4.60 17.23
CA LEU A 115 -16.52 5.39 16.07
C LEU A 115 -15.05 5.13 15.71
N PHE A 116 -14.79 4.90 14.41
CA PHE A 116 -13.45 4.64 13.90
C PHE A 116 -12.47 5.81 14.13
N ALA A 117 -12.96 7.05 14.03
CA ALA A 117 -12.18 8.25 14.31
C ALA A 117 -11.68 8.29 15.78
N GLU A 118 -12.51 7.87 16.72
CA GLU A 118 -12.17 7.82 18.15
C GLU A 118 -11.20 6.68 18.46
N ARG A 119 -11.38 5.50 17.84
CA ARG A 119 -10.40 4.40 17.90
C ARG A 119 -9.03 4.86 17.43
N ARG A 120 -8.98 5.53 16.27
CA ARG A 120 -7.74 6.09 15.70
C ARG A 120 -7.10 7.13 16.63
N ALA A 121 -7.91 7.98 17.27
CA ALA A 121 -7.42 8.97 18.23
C ALA A 121 -6.81 8.31 19.47
N ALA A 122 -7.52 7.35 20.08
CA ALA A 122 -7.05 6.61 21.26
C ALA A 122 -5.76 5.82 20.97
N ALA A 123 -5.67 5.18 19.81
CA ALA A 123 -4.47 4.48 19.38
C ALA A 123 -3.28 5.43 19.19
N ARG A 124 -3.51 6.60 18.58
CA ARG A 124 -2.49 7.64 18.41
C ARG A 124 -1.97 8.19 19.74
N SER A 125 -2.80 8.25 20.77
CA SER A 125 -2.38 8.60 22.14
C SER A 125 -1.79 7.43 22.93
N GLY A 126 -1.69 6.23 22.35
CA GLY A 126 -1.18 5.03 23.02
C GLY A 126 -2.12 4.47 24.10
N THR A 127 -3.37 4.92 24.14
CA THR A 127 -4.38 4.50 25.11
C THR A 127 -5.32 3.45 24.55
N GLY A 128 -5.48 3.36 23.23
CA GLY A 128 -6.31 2.38 22.54
C GLY A 128 -5.52 1.39 21.67
N PRO A 129 -6.13 0.27 21.28
CA PRO A 129 -5.51 -0.70 20.38
C PRO A 129 -5.32 -0.16 18.95
N MET A 130 -4.33 -0.68 18.25
CA MET A 130 -4.08 -0.45 16.83
C MET A 130 -4.71 -1.57 15.98
N PRO A 131 -5.11 -1.30 14.73
CA PRO A 131 -5.56 -2.35 13.84
C PRO A 131 -4.43 -3.35 13.54
N SER A 132 -4.83 -4.60 13.38
CA SER A 132 -4.02 -5.72 12.92
C SER A 132 -4.88 -6.52 11.96
N THR A 133 -4.68 -6.31 10.66
CA THR A 133 -5.34 -7.06 9.61
C THR A 133 -4.36 -8.06 9.01
N ASP A 134 -4.79 -9.30 8.83
CA ASP A 134 -4.01 -10.33 8.18
C ASP A 134 -4.80 -10.89 6.99
N LEU A 135 -4.19 -10.83 5.81
CA LEU A 135 -4.74 -11.42 4.60
C LEU A 135 -4.01 -12.71 4.31
N VAL A 136 -4.76 -13.76 4.00
CA VAL A 136 -4.24 -15.08 3.68
C VAL A 136 -4.65 -15.44 2.26
N PHE A 137 -3.69 -15.83 1.42
CA PHE A 137 -3.95 -16.03 0.00
C PHE A 137 -2.92 -16.93 -0.68
N ARG A 138 -3.25 -17.44 -1.87
CA ARG A 138 -2.32 -18.12 -2.79
C ARG A 138 -2.09 -17.27 -4.04
N LEU A 139 -0.95 -17.42 -4.71
CA LEU A 139 -0.71 -16.74 -5.98
C LEU A 139 -1.53 -17.42 -7.07
N ALA A 140 -2.30 -16.68 -7.86
CA ALA A 140 -3.19 -17.27 -8.86
C ALA A 140 -2.44 -17.95 -10.01
N ALA A 141 -1.28 -17.41 -10.38
CA ALA A 141 -0.44 -17.96 -11.45
C ALA A 141 0.25 -19.27 -11.07
N ASP A 142 0.50 -19.51 -9.78
CA ASP A 142 1.02 -20.77 -9.26
C ASP A 142 0.52 -21.03 -7.82
N PRO A 143 -0.69 -21.57 -7.67
CA PRO A 143 -1.26 -21.84 -6.35
C PRO A 143 -0.51 -22.93 -5.57
N ALA A 144 0.32 -23.73 -6.26
CA ALA A 144 1.08 -24.82 -5.65
C ALA A 144 2.35 -24.33 -4.93
N LEU A 145 2.76 -23.06 -5.11
CA LEU A 145 3.81 -22.45 -4.30
C LEU A 145 3.48 -22.44 -2.81
N GLY A 146 2.18 -22.33 -2.48
CA GLY A 146 1.66 -22.39 -1.12
C GLY A 146 0.94 -21.12 -0.69
N GLU A 147 0.58 -21.08 0.58
CA GLU A 147 -0.18 -19.99 1.20
C GLU A 147 0.72 -18.86 1.72
N PHE A 148 0.46 -17.65 1.27
CA PHE A 148 1.13 -16.43 1.68
C PHE A 148 0.24 -15.64 2.64
N HIS A 149 0.85 -14.69 3.34
CA HIS A 149 0.08 -13.72 4.11
C HIS A 149 0.61 -12.29 4.00
N LEU A 150 -0.28 -11.32 4.17
CA LEU A 150 0.02 -9.90 4.27
C LEU A 150 -0.51 -9.35 5.60
N PRO A 151 0.32 -9.28 6.64
CA PRO A 151 -0.04 -8.63 7.88
C PRO A 151 0.16 -7.11 7.77
N THR A 152 -0.85 -6.34 8.16
CA THR A 152 -0.86 -4.88 8.06
C THR A 152 -1.54 -4.23 9.26
N SER A 153 -0.98 -3.12 9.73
CA SER A 153 -1.58 -2.24 10.74
C SER A 153 -2.19 -0.98 10.12
N SER A 154 -2.53 -1.05 8.82
CA SER A 154 -3.16 0.06 8.11
C SER A 154 -4.59 0.30 8.60
N TRP A 155 -4.85 1.52 9.05
CA TRP A 155 -6.21 1.98 9.35
C TRP A 155 -7.14 1.93 8.14
N GLN A 156 -6.61 2.18 6.94
CA GLN A 156 -7.43 2.13 5.73
C GLN A 156 -7.84 0.70 5.39
N MET A 157 -6.95 -0.27 5.57
CA MET A 157 -7.28 -1.67 5.37
C MET A 157 -8.31 -2.16 6.39
N ALA A 158 -8.15 -1.76 7.66
CA ALA A 158 -9.12 -2.09 8.71
C ALA A 158 -10.50 -1.45 8.49
N GLU A 159 -10.57 -0.28 7.85
CA GLU A 159 -11.85 0.36 7.50
C GLU A 159 -12.55 -0.39 6.35
N GLN A 160 -11.79 -0.91 5.40
CA GLN A 160 -12.28 -1.62 4.22
C GLN A 160 -12.51 -3.13 4.45
N SER A 161 -12.07 -3.68 5.59
CA SER A 161 -12.09 -5.14 5.79
C SER A 161 -13.50 -5.73 5.79
N ALA A 162 -14.49 -5.02 6.33
CA ALA A 162 -15.88 -5.49 6.36
C ALA A 162 -16.51 -5.54 4.95
N GLU A 163 -16.22 -4.52 4.12
CA GLU A 163 -16.64 -4.49 2.72
C GLU A 163 -15.96 -5.60 1.92
N LEU A 164 -14.64 -5.78 2.09
CA LEU A 164 -13.90 -6.87 1.45
C LEU A 164 -14.44 -8.25 1.86
N GLN A 165 -14.72 -8.47 3.15
CA GLN A 165 -15.34 -9.72 3.62
C GLN A 165 -16.74 -9.94 3.03
N ALA A 166 -17.54 -8.88 2.90
CA ALA A 166 -18.85 -8.96 2.27
C ALA A 166 -18.74 -9.30 0.77
N ASP A 167 -17.78 -8.71 0.05
CA ASP A 167 -17.53 -9.01 -1.36
C ASP A 167 -17.03 -10.44 -1.56
N LEU A 168 -16.11 -10.92 -0.73
CA LEU A 168 -15.66 -12.31 -0.72
C LEU A 168 -16.81 -13.29 -0.44
N SER A 169 -17.75 -12.91 0.43
CA SER A 169 -18.92 -13.75 0.76
C SER A 169 -19.95 -13.85 -0.37
N ARG A 170 -19.90 -12.95 -1.36
CA ARG A 170 -20.76 -13.02 -2.56
C ARG A 170 -20.22 -13.98 -3.61
N VAL A 171 -18.95 -14.39 -3.52
CA VAL A 171 -18.34 -15.36 -4.42
C VAL A 171 -18.51 -16.76 -3.83
N GLU A 172 -19.15 -17.66 -4.57
CA GLU A 172 -19.24 -19.06 -4.20
C GLU A 172 -17.86 -19.73 -4.34
N GLY A 173 -17.29 -20.21 -3.22
CA GLY A 173 -16.01 -20.91 -3.22
C GLY A 173 -14.77 -20.01 -3.20
N GLN A 174 -13.80 -20.26 -4.06
CA GLN A 174 -12.58 -19.45 -4.06
C GLN A 174 -12.82 -18.13 -4.77
N ALA A 175 -12.24 -17.05 -4.26
CA ALA A 175 -12.32 -15.74 -4.91
C ALA A 175 -10.97 -15.40 -5.56
N VAL A 176 -11.01 -15.04 -6.84
CA VAL A 176 -9.87 -14.44 -7.53
C VAL A 176 -9.90 -12.94 -7.27
N CYS A 177 -8.78 -12.41 -6.78
CA CYS A 177 -8.64 -11.00 -6.45
C CYS A 177 -7.35 -10.43 -7.05
N ASP A 178 -7.33 -9.13 -7.35
CA ASP A 178 -6.09 -8.41 -7.59
C ASP A 178 -5.65 -7.74 -6.27
N LEU A 179 -4.40 -8.00 -5.85
CA LEU A 179 -3.75 -7.37 -4.71
C LEU A 179 -2.71 -6.37 -5.22
N THR A 180 -2.95 -5.08 -4.98
CA THR A 180 -2.17 -3.98 -5.58
C THR A 180 -1.67 -2.98 -4.55
N LEU A 181 -0.45 -2.47 -4.73
CA LEU A 181 0.09 -1.30 -4.03
C LEU A 181 -0.34 -0.02 -4.76
N GLU A 182 -1.37 0.65 -4.25
CA GLU A 182 -1.86 1.91 -4.81
C GLU A 182 -1.10 3.09 -4.19
N MET A 183 -0.52 3.96 -5.02
CA MET A 183 0.09 5.21 -4.57
C MET A 183 -0.97 6.21 -4.12
N VAL A 184 -0.84 6.70 -2.89
CA VAL A 184 -1.67 7.76 -2.33
C VAL A 184 -0.84 9.01 -2.11
N LEU A 185 -1.33 10.13 -2.64
CA LEU A 185 -0.77 11.46 -2.41
C LEU A 185 -1.61 12.20 -1.37
N LEU A 186 -0.97 12.67 -0.31
CA LEU A 186 -1.59 13.44 0.76
C LEU A 186 -0.88 14.77 0.96
N THR A 187 -1.67 15.82 1.15
CA THR A 187 -1.15 17.08 1.69
C THR A 187 -1.32 17.07 3.20
N THR A 188 -0.20 17.14 3.92
CA THR A 188 -0.23 17.24 5.40
C THR A 188 -0.85 18.57 5.84
N ARG A 189 -1.25 18.66 7.12
CA ARG A 189 -1.76 19.92 7.72
C ARG A 189 -0.78 21.10 7.59
N LYS A 190 0.51 20.82 7.40
CA LYS A 190 1.57 21.82 7.21
C LYS A 190 1.81 22.17 5.73
N GLY A 191 0.98 21.68 4.82
CA GLY A 191 1.11 21.93 3.38
C GLY A 191 2.16 21.06 2.67
N MET A 192 2.84 20.15 3.37
CA MET A 192 3.83 19.27 2.75
C MET A 192 3.13 18.11 2.03
N LEU A 193 3.49 17.90 0.76
CA LEU A 193 3.06 16.73 -0.02
C LEU A 193 3.82 15.49 0.45
N VAL A 194 3.09 14.42 0.72
CA VAL A 194 3.64 13.12 1.12
C VAL A 194 2.97 12.06 0.25
N SER A 195 3.76 11.13 -0.28
CA SER A 195 3.26 9.93 -0.94
C SER A 195 3.47 8.70 -0.06
N TYR A 196 2.57 7.73 -0.15
CA TYR A 196 2.78 6.39 0.40
C TYR A 196 1.98 5.37 -0.42
N HIS A 197 2.40 4.11 -0.40
CA HIS A 197 1.64 3.02 -1.02
C HIS A 197 0.78 2.32 0.01
N LYS A 198 -0.47 2.02 -0.36
CA LYS A 198 -1.40 1.21 0.44
C LYS A 198 -1.71 -0.10 -0.31
N PRO A 199 -1.89 -1.22 0.40
CA PRO A 199 -2.45 -2.40 -0.23
C PRO A 199 -3.94 -2.21 -0.49
N VAL A 200 -4.41 -2.63 -1.66
CA VAL A 200 -5.82 -2.66 -2.06
C VAL A 200 -6.11 -4.03 -2.63
N VAL A 201 -7.24 -4.62 -2.21
CA VAL A 201 -7.75 -5.88 -2.73
C VAL A 201 -9.00 -5.61 -3.53
N THR A 202 -9.04 -6.07 -4.78
CA THR A 202 -10.22 -5.99 -5.64
C THR A 202 -10.70 -7.39 -5.97
N VAL A 203 -11.92 -7.74 -5.55
CA VAL A 203 -12.54 -9.04 -5.85
C VAL A 203 -13.02 -9.05 -7.30
N LEU A 204 -12.53 -10.00 -8.10
CA LEU A 204 -12.86 -10.11 -9.52
C LEU A 204 -14.00 -11.12 -9.78
N GLY A 205 -14.13 -12.14 -8.94
CA GLY A 205 -15.12 -13.21 -9.09
C GLY A 205 -14.56 -14.58 -8.70
N SER A 206 -15.15 -15.65 -9.25
CA SER A 206 -14.68 -17.02 -9.07
C SER A 206 -13.62 -17.40 -10.11
N PRO A 207 -12.75 -18.40 -9.83
CA PRO A 207 -11.79 -18.92 -10.81
C PRO A 207 -12.41 -19.33 -12.15
N ASP A 208 -13.67 -19.76 -12.15
CA ASP A 208 -14.38 -20.20 -13.36
C ASP A 208 -14.88 -19.03 -14.22
N THR A 209 -15.04 -17.84 -13.63
CA THR A 209 -15.62 -16.66 -14.28
C THR A 209 -14.57 -15.62 -14.67
N VAL A 210 -13.43 -15.62 -14.00
CA VAL A 210 -12.36 -14.64 -14.22
C VAL A 210 -11.41 -15.14 -15.30
N ALA A 211 -11.19 -14.33 -16.32
CA ALA A 211 -10.22 -14.64 -17.37
C ALA A 211 -8.81 -14.82 -16.77
N PRO A 212 -8.01 -15.79 -17.28
CA PRO A 212 -6.62 -15.94 -16.89
C PRO A 212 -5.88 -14.61 -16.99
N GLU A 213 -4.96 -14.37 -16.07
CA GLU A 213 -4.11 -13.20 -16.16
C GLU A 213 -3.34 -13.25 -17.48
N PRO A 214 -3.42 -12.19 -18.33
CA PRO A 214 -2.66 -12.18 -19.57
C PRO A 214 -1.17 -12.28 -19.24
N PRO A 215 -0.38 -13.03 -20.03
CA PRO A 215 1.05 -13.14 -19.81
C PRO A 215 1.67 -11.74 -19.85
N ARG A 216 2.27 -11.33 -18.74
CA ARG A 216 2.91 -10.02 -18.63
C ARG A 216 4.16 -10.04 -19.52
N ILE A 217 4.17 -9.19 -20.54
CA ILE A 217 5.34 -9.00 -21.40
C ILE A 217 6.40 -8.30 -20.53
N ALA A 218 7.51 -8.98 -20.25
CA ALA A 218 8.62 -8.37 -19.55
C ALA A 218 9.04 -7.07 -20.27
N PRO A 219 9.32 -5.98 -19.55
CA PRO A 219 9.86 -4.78 -20.17
C PRO A 219 11.13 -5.18 -20.93
N SER A 220 11.14 -4.91 -22.24
CA SER A 220 12.30 -5.19 -23.07
C SER A 220 13.51 -4.49 -22.47
N ALA A 221 14.57 -5.26 -22.19
CA ALA A 221 15.80 -4.74 -21.65
C ALA A 221 16.24 -3.49 -22.43
N PRO A 222 16.65 -2.39 -21.76
CA PRO A 222 17.10 -1.21 -22.46
C PRO A 222 18.27 -1.61 -23.37
N VAL A 223 18.11 -1.35 -24.67
CA VAL A 223 19.17 -1.54 -25.67
C VAL A 223 20.36 -0.73 -25.20
N PRO A 224 21.56 -1.33 -25.04
CA PRO A 224 22.74 -0.59 -24.61
C PRO A 224 23.04 0.50 -25.63
N VAL A 225 22.88 1.75 -25.23
CA VAL A 225 23.35 2.91 -25.98
C VAL A 225 24.88 2.80 -26.04
N VAL A 226 25.39 2.40 -27.20
CA VAL A 226 26.83 2.39 -27.49
C VAL A 226 27.31 3.84 -27.50
N VAL A 227 27.93 4.27 -26.41
CA VAL A 227 28.65 5.54 -26.36
C VAL A 227 29.99 5.34 -27.11
N PRO A 228 30.29 6.11 -28.16
CA PRO A 228 31.56 5.99 -28.85
C PRO A 228 32.71 6.46 -27.95
N SER A 229 33.67 5.56 -27.73
CA SER A 229 34.90 5.82 -27.00
C SER A 229 35.83 6.72 -27.82
N THR A 230 36.00 7.98 -27.38
CA THR A 230 37.10 8.83 -27.85
C THR A 230 38.39 8.46 -27.12
N GLY A 231 39.38 8.02 -27.89
CA GLY A 231 40.71 7.61 -27.43
C GLY A 231 41.56 8.73 -26.81
N PRO A 232 42.76 8.39 -26.31
CA PRO A 232 43.51 9.20 -25.37
C PRO A 232 44.45 10.20 -26.07
N ALA A 233 44.56 11.41 -25.52
CA ALA A 233 45.62 12.35 -25.84
C ALA A 233 46.52 12.54 -24.61
N ALA A 234 47.78 12.13 -24.76
CA ALA A 234 48.87 12.42 -23.84
C ALA A 234 49.48 13.79 -24.18
N HIS A 235 49.79 14.62 -23.17
CA HIS A 235 51.15 15.19 -22.95
C HIS A 235 51.23 16.25 -21.82
N ARG A 236 52.22 16.03 -20.93
CA ARG A 236 53.22 16.95 -20.33
C ARG A 236 52.83 18.14 -19.42
N ASN A 237 53.18 17.97 -18.13
CA ASN A 237 54.15 18.76 -17.34
C ASN A 237 54.31 20.28 -17.61
N ARG A 238 54.04 21.13 -16.59
CA ARG A 238 55.06 21.80 -15.73
C ARG A 238 54.47 22.85 -14.74
N SER A 239 54.83 22.66 -13.47
CA SER A 239 55.31 23.62 -12.43
C SER A 239 54.75 25.04 -12.25
N ASN A 240 54.52 25.32 -10.94
CA ASN A 240 54.73 26.54 -10.15
C ASN A 240 53.74 27.71 -10.21
N GLY A 241 53.27 28.09 -9.02
CA GLY A 241 53.39 29.47 -8.56
C GLY A 241 52.10 30.22 -8.25
N ASP A 242 51.94 30.51 -6.96
CA ASP A 242 51.29 31.67 -6.37
C ASP A 242 49.81 31.70 -5.96
N ARG A 243 49.71 32.11 -4.70
CA ARG A 243 48.59 32.48 -3.85
C ARG A 243 47.65 33.47 -4.54
N ASN A 244 46.35 33.26 -4.38
CA ASN A 244 45.46 34.34 -3.95
C ASN A 244 44.18 33.78 -3.31
N ILE A 245 43.94 34.24 -2.08
CA ILE A 245 42.72 34.01 -1.31
C ILE A 245 41.72 35.08 -1.75
N ALA A 246 40.58 34.66 -2.30
CA ALA A 246 39.42 35.51 -2.49
C ALA A 246 38.15 34.72 -2.15
N HIS A 247 37.33 35.30 -1.26
CA HIS A 247 36.05 34.79 -0.80
C HIS A 247 35.03 34.65 -1.95
N PRO A 248 34.29 33.54 -2.06
CA PRO A 248 33.09 33.50 -2.90
C PRO A 248 31.85 33.92 -2.10
N SER A 249 31.11 34.87 -2.66
CA SER A 249 29.71 35.15 -2.33
C SER A 249 28.83 33.97 -2.77
N PRO A 250 27.76 33.62 -2.04
CA PRO A 250 26.90 32.50 -2.41
C PRO A 250 25.94 32.91 -3.54
N SER A 251 26.25 32.51 -4.76
CA SER A 251 25.28 32.44 -5.85
C SER A 251 24.58 31.08 -5.73
N VAL A 252 23.30 31.07 -5.37
CA VAL A 252 22.48 29.85 -5.39
C VAL A 252 22.11 29.58 -6.85
N PRO A 253 22.52 28.46 -7.48
CA PRO A 253 21.95 28.06 -8.75
C PRO A 253 20.52 27.55 -8.50
N SER A 254 19.54 28.21 -9.11
CA SER A 254 18.19 27.66 -9.27
C SER A 254 18.26 26.50 -10.26
N THR A 255 18.50 25.30 -9.76
CA THR A 255 18.42 24.07 -10.56
C THR A 255 16.95 23.71 -10.70
N THR A 256 16.32 24.07 -11.81
CA THR A 256 15.00 23.54 -12.15
C THR A 256 15.17 22.04 -12.40
N PRO A 257 14.43 21.17 -11.68
CA PRO A 257 14.52 19.74 -11.92
C PRO A 257 14.02 19.43 -13.33
N LEU A 258 14.89 18.87 -14.17
CA LEU A 258 14.53 18.32 -15.47
C LEU A 258 13.92 16.94 -15.23
N VAL A 259 12.60 16.84 -15.42
CA VAL A 259 11.88 15.57 -15.44
C VAL A 259 11.74 15.16 -16.89
N GLY A 260 12.33 14.01 -17.26
CA GLY A 260 12.10 13.40 -18.55
C GLY A 260 10.69 12.83 -18.60
N VAL A 261 9.83 13.35 -19.48
CA VAL A 261 8.50 12.82 -19.72
C VAL A 261 8.47 12.20 -21.10
N ASP A 262 7.85 11.04 -21.23
CA ASP A 262 7.64 10.37 -22.51
C ASP A 262 6.88 11.28 -23.49
N THR A 263 7.46 11.50 -24.68
CA THR A 263 6.92 12.42 -25.69
C THR A 263 5.59 11.94 -26.29
N GLU A 264 5.38 10.62 -26.37
CA GLU A 264 4.13 10.05 -26.89
C GLU A 264 3.01 10.20 -25.86
N LEU A 265 3.34 10.02 -24.57
CA LEU A 265 2.43 10.30 -23.46
C LEU A 265 2.03 11.79 -23.43
N MET A 266 2.99 12.69 -23.60
CA MET A 266 2.73 14.14 -23.66
C MET A 266 1.84 14.53 -24.84
N ALA A 267 2.11 14.02 -26.04
CA ALA A 267 1.28 14.28 -27.22
C ALA A 267 -0.14 13.72 -27.09
N ARG A 268 -0.32 12.60 -26.37
CA ARG A 268 -1.64 12.05 -26.07
C ARG A 268 -2.38 12.91 -25.03
N ALA A 269 -1.70 13.31 -23.96
CA ALA A 269 -2.27 14.18 -22.94
C ALA A 269 -2.70 15.54 -23.52
N ALA A 270 -1.88 16.14 -24.39
CA ALA A 270 -2.19 17.41 -25.06
C ALA A 270 -3.47 17.33 -25.90
N ARG A 271 -3.68 16.23 -26.63
CA ARG A 271 -4.92 15.98 -27.40
C ARG A 271 -6.14 15.81 -26.52
N ILE A 272 -6.01 15.14 -25.37
CA ILE A 272 -7.12 14.91 -24.44
C ILE A 272 -7.50 16.20 -23.71
N LEU A 273 -6.51 16.99 -23.31
CA LEU A 273 -6.69 18.21 -22.53
C LEU A 273 -6.91 19.46 -23.40
N GLY A 274 -6.70 19.36 -24.71
CA GLY A 274 -6.87 20.46 -25.66
C GLY A 274 -5.84 21.58 -25.46
N THR A 275 -4.58 21.21 -25.22
CA THR A 275 -3.49 22.15 -24.89
C THR A 275 -2.44 22.18 -26.00
N ASP A 276 -1.85 23.34 -26.24
CA ASP A 276 -0.97 23.57 -27.40
C ASP A 276 0.53 23.57 -27.04
N SER A 277 0.86 23.40 -25.75
CA SER A 277 2.25 23.30 -25.28
C SER A 277 2.43 22.25 -24.18
N ASP A 278 3.63 21.69 -24.06
CA ASP A 278 3.97 20.71 -23.04
C ASP A 278 3.76 21.27 -21.62
N GLN A 279 4.15 22.52 -21.40
CA GLN A 279 4.00 23.17 -20.09
C GLN A 279 2.52 23.35 -19.71
N GLU A 280 1.68 23.75 -20.66
CA GLU A 280 0.25 23.89 -20.46
C GLU A 280 -0.43 22.53 -20.25
N THR A 281 0.01 21.51 -20.99
CA THR A 281 -0.46 20.13 -20.86
C THR A 281 -0.18 19.59 -19.46
N VAL A 282 1.04 19.78 -18.94
CA VAL A 282 1.40 19.38 -17.56
C VAL A 282 0.59 20.17 -16.54
N ALA A 283 0.46 21.49 -16.71
CA ALA A 283 -0.31 22.34 -15.80
C ALA A 283 -1.80 21.95 -15.77
N ALA A 284 -2.39 21.65 -16.92
CA ALA A 284 -3.77 21.21 -17.06
C ALA A 284 -3.98 19.80 -16.46
N ALA A 285 -3.07 18.87 -16.70
CA ALA A 285 -3.11 17.53 -16.12
C ALA A 285 -3.05 17.57 -14.59
N LEU A 286 -2.09 18.33 -14.03
CA LEU A 286 -1.97 18.53 -12.58
C LEU A 286 -3.21 19.23 -12.00
N SER A 287 -3.74 20.25 -12.70
CA SER A 287 -4.96 20.94 -12.28
C SER A 287 -6.17 20.00 -12.27
N SER A 288 -6.27 19.09 -13.23
CA SER A 288 -7.33 18.06 -13.26
C SER A 288 -7.19 17.08 -12.11
N VAL A 289 -5.96 16.63 -11.79
CA VAL A 289 -5.71 15.75 -10.63
C VAL A 289 -6.11 16.44 -9.33
N LEU A 290 -5.72 17.71 -9.15
CA LEU A 290 -6.09 18.50 -7.97
C LEU A 290 -7.61 18.72 -7.86
N LYS A 291 -8.30 18.96 -8.98
CA LYS A 291 -9.76 19.11 -9.00
C LYS A 291 -10.47 17.81 -8.62
N ASN A 292 -10.00 16.67 -9.15
CA ASN A 292 -10.54 15.35 -8.79
C ASN A 292 -10.30 15.03 -7.31
N GLN A 293 -9.15 15.44 -6.75
CA GLN A 293 -8.88 15.31 -5.31
C GLN A 293 -9.82 16.17 -4.46
N GLN A 294 -10.09 17.42 -4.86
CA GLN A 294 -11.04 18.28 -4.15
C GLN A 294 -12.45 17.70 -4.18
N GLN A 295 -12.89 17.16 -5.33
CA GLN A 295 -14.17 16.48 -5.46
C GLN A 295 -14.25 15.23 -4.58
N ALA A 296 -13.19 14.43 -4.48
CA ALA A 296 -13.15 13.26 -3.60
C ALA A 296 -13.23 13.65 -2.11
N VAL A 297 -12.61 14.76 -1.71
CA VAL A 297 -12.73 15.30 -0.35
C VAL A 297 -14.15 15.80 -0.09
N GLU A 298 -14.75 16.51 -1.03
CA GLU A 298 -16.12 17.01 -0.93
C GLU A 298 -17.14 15.85 -0.86
N PHE A 299 -16.96 14.80 -1.65
CA PHE A 299 -17.80 13.61 -1.61
C PHE A 299 -17.70 12.88 -0.27
N ASN A 300 -16.49 12.75 0.29
CA ASN A 300 -16.31 12.17 1.62
C ASN A 300 -16.99 13.00 2.72
N ARG A 301 -16.90 14.34 2.62
CA ARG A 301 -17.61 15.24 3.54
C ARG A 301 -19.13 15.07 3.44
N LEU A 302 -19.67 15.00 2.22
CA LEU A 302 -21.10 14.78 2.00
C LEU A 302 -21.55 13.43 2.58
N ARG A 303 -20.73 12.39 2.45
CA ARG A 303 -20.98 11.07 3.04
C ARG A 303 -21.01 11.13 4.57
N GLU A 304 -20.10 11.87 5.20
CA GLU A 304 -20.11 12.10 6.66
C GLU A 304 -21.35 12.87 7.11
N ASP A 305 -21.75 13.90 6.38
CA ASP A 305 -22.93 14.70 6.68
C ASP A 305 -24.22 13.86 6.57
N LEU A 306 -24.33 13.03 5.51
CA LEU A 306 -25.45 12.09 5.36
C LEU A 306 -25.51 11.08 6.51
N HIS A 307 -24.37 10.57 6.95
CA HIS A 307 -24.33 9.65 8.08
C HIS A 307 -24.80 10.30 9.39
N ARG A 308 -24.41 11.56 9.64
CA ARG A 308 -24.90 12.33 10.80
C ARG A 308 -26.41 12.53 10.76
N ILE A 309 -26.96 12.87 9.59
CA ILE A 309 -28.42 13.03 9.41
C ILE A 309 -29.14 11.71 9.71
N ALA A 310 -28.61 10.58 9.24
CA ALA A 310 -29.20 9.27 9.51
C ALA A 310 -29.25 8.96 11.02
N VAL A 311 -28.15 9.19 11.74
CA VAL A 311 -28.08 8.99 13.20
C VAL A 311 -29.06 9.88 13.96
N ILE A 312 -29.19 11.16 13.57
CA ILE A 312 -30.14 12.08 14.19
C ILE A 312 -31.59 11.61 13.95
N THR A 313 -31.88 11.14 12.75
CA THR A 313 -33.21 10.66 12.36
C THR A 313 -33.59 9.40 13.14
N GLU A 314 -32.67 8.45 13.27
CA GLU A 314 -32.85 7.22 14.05
C GLU A 314 -33.11 7.53 15.54
N HIS A 315 -32.35 8.46 16.12
CA HIS A 315 -32.57 8.89 17.49
C HIS A 315 -33.95 9.55 17.69
N ALA A 316 -34.39 10.40 16.76
CA ALA A 316 -35.70 11.05 16.83
C ALA A 316 -36.86 10.03 16.76
N LEU A 317 -36.74 9.02 15.90
CA LEU A 317 -37.73 7.94 15.78
C LEU A 317 -37.80 7.07 17.04
N GLN A 318 -36.66 6.83 17.68
CA GLN A 318 -36.61 6.06 18.93
C GLN A 318 -37.29 6.83 20.08
N THR A 319 -37.03 8.14 20.19
CA THR A 319 -37.65 8.98 21.23
C THR A 319 -39.16 9.14 21.07
N ASP A 320 -39.69 9.08 19.85
CA ASP A 320 -41.14 9.14 19.60
C ASP A 320 -41.85 7.82 19.98
N ASN A 321 -41.18 6.68 19.81
CA ASN A 321 -41.72 5.38 20.22
C ASN A 321 -41.76 5.21 21.75
N ASP A 322 -40.77 5.78 22.47
CA ASP A 322 -40.71 5.73 23.93
C ASP A 322 -41.74 6.65 24.61
N ASN A 323 -42.32 7.60 23.86
CA ASN A 323 -43.30 8.58 24.36
C ASN A 323 -44.75 8.26 24.00
N LYS A 324 -45.03 7.05 23.47
CA LYS A 324 -46.39 6.61 23.17
C LYS A 324 -47.02 5.98 24.43
N PRO A 325 -48.07 6.58 25.01
CA PRO A 325 -48.69 6.12 26.26
C PRO A 325 -49.44 4.78 26.13
#